data_AF-A9V2F9-F1
#
_entry.id   AF-A9V2F9-F1
#
_cell.length_a   1.000
_cell.length_b   1.000
_cell.length_c   1.000
_cell.angle_alpha   90.00
_cell.angle_beta   90.00
_cell.angle_gamma   90.00
#
_symmetry.space_group_name_H-M   'P 1'
#
loop_
_entity.id
_entity.type
_entity.pdbx_description
1 polymer ?
#
loop_
_entity_poly.entity_id
_entity_poly.type
_entity_poly.pdbx_seq_one_letter_code
_entity_poly.pdbx_strand_id
1 'polypeptide(L)'
;MAPTKPDTRPSFWNLADLRSATLPLLLMIWSMGSMPLLLEAVEHRRGNLLAAFQALMTNPHVRARQFTVEIWAVGAIAAFGLSQVIGMIIFDRLARCKPYFGPALPDGSNKRARHPKLGPFQSCFTWAVVVAGYFCYMANVEPGDVLFVDVYPDLIRASTVIGFSVALFLYARACIWPTCPVAKAPKLTLGGIIEQFYSGLELYPSFDGRNLQIKNWTNCRWGMTLWLIFASLFALDNFKRNDGMTWGMLAHTTVMHAYLFKFFWWEHGYYHTLDIMHDRVGYYLAYGCISFLPLVYLTPSYAMASKLGETSTPFVAYLSIVCGIASMVINYGIDLQKTQFKNDGTISWLGFGRRPASFISDGKRRLLVDGFWTARKINYTFELLLTFFWTLPAGITSWVPWYYLMYLTVLLTHRIYRDEARCASKYGELWTRYKERVPGVLIPTQFTMTTLAPKIAHTVHHGAQEVVQKVEEKTHKASGRAHRLFSSDEFTGQPGPNDQVLSRTRNVSHYPDGDWQITERVIYRLQSAS
;
A
#
# COMPACT_ATOMS: atom_id res chain seq x y z
N MET A 1 -51.55 18.78 39.89
CA MET A 1 -50.37 18.00 39.47
C MET A 1 -50.28 18.05 37.96
N ALA A 2 -49.25 18.70 37.41
CA ALA A 2 -49.02 18.68 35.97
C ALA A 2 -48.72 17.22 35.52
N PRO A 3 -49.27 16.74 34.40
CA PRO A 3 -49.00 15.38 33.94
C PRO A 3 -47.51 15.27 33.59
N THR A 4 -46.80 14.39 34.27
CA THR A 4 -45.45 13.98 33.93
C THR A 4 -45.44 13.51 32.48
N LYS A 5 -44.67 14.18 31.61
CA LYS A 5 -44.45 13.74 30.24
C LYS A 5 -44.05 12.25 30.27
N PRO A 6 -44.63 11.39 29.41
CA PRO A 6 -44.22 10.00 29.33
C PRO A 6 -42.71 9.95 29.08
N ASP A 7 -42.00 9.09 29.80
CA ASP A 7 -40.54 8.94 29.68
C ASP A 7 -40.24 8.48 28.24
N THR A 8 -39.89 9.42 27.36
CA THR A 8 -39.64 9.19 25.92
C THR A 8 -38.34 8.46 25.66
N ARG A 9 -37.81 7.72 26.65
CA ARG A 9 -36.56 6.97 26.49
C ARG A 9 -36.83 5.74 25.62
N PRO A 10 -36.10 5.56 24.51
CA PRO A 10 -36.28 4.40 23.67
C PRO A 10 -36.00 3.13 24.47
N SER A 11 -36.86 2.12 24.32
CA SER A 11 -36.65 0.80 24.93
C SER A 11 -35.29 0.25 24.56
N PHE A 12 -34.63 -0.47 25.47
CA PHE A 12 -33.37 -1.16 25.19
C PHE A 12 -33.42 -2.01 23.90
N TRP A 13 -34.59 -2.62 23.62
CA TRP A 13 -34.88 -3.47 22.47
C TRP A 13 -35.43 -2.74 21.23
N ASN A 14 -35.09 -1.46 21.04
CA ASN A 14 -35.61 -0.68 19.92
C ASN A 14 -35.31 -1.36 18.56
N LEU A 15 -36.37 -1.73 17.82
CA LEU A 15 -36.27 -2.48 16.56
C LEU A 15 -35.56 -1.72 15.44
N ALA A 16 -35.68 -0.39 15.38
CA ALA A 16 -35.02 0.41 14.35
C ALA A 16 -33.50 0.43 14.57
N ASP A 17 -33.07 0.60 15.83
CA ASP A 17 -31.64 0.52 16.18
C ASP A 17 -31.09 -0.90 15.96
N LEU A 18 -31.84 -1.96 16.30
CA LEU A 18 -31.43 -3.35 16.04
C LEU A 18 -31.23 -3.64 14.55
N ARG A 19 -32.11 -3.12 13.69
CA ARG A 19 -31.94 -3.23 12.23
C ARG A 19 -30.67 -2.53 11.76
N SER A 20 -30.37 -1.33 12.28
CA SER A 20 -29.13 -0.62 11.94
C SER A 20 -27.86 -1.32 12.43
N ALA A 21 -27.97 -2.09 13.52
CA ALA A 21 -26.86 -2.84 14.12
C ALA A 21 -26.56 -4.19 13.45
N THR A 22 -27.47 -4.69 12.62
CA THR A 22 -27.38 -6.04 12.04
C THR A 22 -26.13 -6.22 11.19
N LEU A 23 -25.87 -5.28 10.27
CA LEU A 23 -24.68 -5.33 9.42
C LEU A 23 -23.37 -5.17 10.22
N PRO A 24 -23.22 -4.17 11.11
CA PRO A 24 -22.09 -4.10 12.03
C PRO A 24 -21.81 -5.40 12.78
N LEU A 25 -22.84 -6.03 13.35
CA LEU A 25 -22.70 -7.28 14.08
C LEU A 25 -22.21 -8.43 13.20
N LEU A 26 -22.81 -8.60 12.02
CA LEU A 26 -22.38 -9.63 11.06
C LEU A 26 -20.93 -9.44 10.62
N LEU A 27 -20.50 -8.19 10.41
CA LEU A 27 -19.11 -7.87 10.06
C LEU A 27 -18.13 -8.16 11.20
N MET A 28 -18.52 -7.92 12.46
CA MET A 28 -17.70 -8.31 13.62
C MET A 28 -17.57 -9.83 13.71
N ILE A 29 -18.69 -10.56 13.63
CA ILE A 29 -18.69 -12.03 13.67
C ILE A 29 -17.83 -12.60 12.53
N TRP A 30 -17.98 -12.09 11.31
CA TRP A 30 -17.20 -12.55 10.15
C TRP A 30 -15.71 -12.21 10.28
N SER A 31 -15.37 -10.99 10.70
CA SER A 31 -13.96 -10.58 10.81
C SER A 31 -13.21 -11.29 11.93
N MET A 32 -13.88 -11.72 13.01
CA MET A 32 -13.29 -12.58 14.04
C MET A 32 -13.30 -14.06 13.64
N GLY A 33 -14.37 -14.54 13.01
CA GLY A 33 -14.51 -15.94 12.60
C GLY A 33 -13.68 -16.33 11.37
N SER A 34 -13.36 -15.36 10.49
CA SER A 34 -12.49 -15.59 9.33
C SER A 34 -11.05 -15.91 9.72
N MET A 35 -10.60 -15.47 10.89
CA MET A 35 -9.25 -15.71 11.40
C MET A 35 -8.95 -17.20 11.62
N PRO A 36 -9.67 -17.93 12.49
CA PRO A 36 -9.40 -19.36 12.72
C PRO A 36 -9.65 -20.20 11.47
N LEU A 37 -10.59 -19.77 10.62
CA LEU A 37 -10.87 -20.41 9.34
C LEU A 37 -9.69 -20.31 8.37
N LEU A 38 -9.13 -19.11 8.22
CA LEU A 38 -7.99 -18.88 7.32
C LEU A 38 -6.73 -19.59 7.82
N LEU A 39 -6.44 -19.53 9.13
CA LEU A 39 -5.30 -20.24 9.69
C LEU A 39 -5.43 -21.75 9.52
N GLU A 40 -6.56 -22.35 9.90
CA GLU A 40 -6.76 -23.79 9.73
C GLU A 40 -6.66 -24.20 8.25
N ALA A 41 -7.17 -23.37 7.33
CA ALA A 41 -7.07 -23.61 5.91
C ALA A 41 -5.60 -23.67 5.46
N VAL A 42 -4.76 -22.71 5.87
CA VAL A 42 -3.35 -22.66 5.47
C VAL A 42 -2.53 -23.74 6.18
N GLU A 43 -2.57 -23.79 7.51
CA GLU A 43 -1.70 -24.65 8.32
C GLU A 43 -1.95 -26.15 8.07
N HIS A 44 -3.21 -26.56 7.97
CA HIS A 44 -3.58 -27.99 8.06
C HIS A 44 -4.32 -28.53 6.84
N ARG A 45 -4.87 -27.66 5.98
CA ARG A 45 -5.75 -28.07 4.87
C ARG A 45 -5.25 -27.65 3.49
N ARG A 46 -3.99 -27.21 3.39
CA ARG A 46 -3.36 -26.80 2.12
C ARG A 46 -4.18 -25.77 1.34
N GLY A 47 -4.81 -24.84 2.05
CA GLY A 47 -5.69 -23.82 1.50
C GLY A 47 -7.14 -24.27 1.27
N ASN A 48 -7.57 -25.49 1.61
CA ASN A 48 -8.96 -25.89 1.40
C ASN A 48 -9.90 -25.30 2.48
N LEU A 49 -10.67 -24.26 2.10
CA LEU A 49 -11.63 -23.59 2.99
C LEU A 49 -12.75 -24.48 3.48
N LEU A 50 -13.30 -25.34 2.61
CA LEU A 50 -14.43 -26.17 2.97
C LEU A 50 -14.01 -27.22 4.00
N ALA A 51 -12.84 -27.83 3.80
CA ALA A 51 -12.26 -28.77 4.76
C ALA A 51 -11.94 -28.08 6.10
N ALA A 52 -11.41 -26.86 6.08
CA ALA A 52 -11.15 -26.08 7.28
C ALA A 52 -12.45 -25.74 8.04
N PHE A 53 -13.49 -25.29 7.32
CA PHE A 53 -14.80 -25.02 7.90
C PHE A 53 -15.42 -26.27 8.51
N GLN A 54 -15.42 -27.39 7.78
CA GLN A 54 -15.91 -28.67 8.29
C GLN A 54 -15.14 -29.10 9.55
N ALA A 55 -13.82 -28.98 9.57
CA ALA A 55 -12.99 -29.32 10.72
C ALA A 55 -13.33 -28.46 11.95
N LEU A 56 -13.50 -27.15 11.76
CA LEU A 56 -13.91 -26.23 12.83
C LEU A 56 -15.32 -26.54 13.35
N MET A 57 -16.25 -26.95 12.50
CA MET A 57 -17.62 -27.27 12.93
C MET A 57 -17.72 -28.63 13.63
N THR A 58 -16.93 -29.62 13.20
CA THR A 58 -17.07 -31.01 13.67
C THR A 58 -16.09 -31.40 14.77
N ASN A 59 -14.87 -30.85 14.79
CA ASN A 59 -13.81 -31.31 15.70
C ASN A 59 -13.55 -30.29 16.84
N PRO A 60 -13.86 -30.63 18.10
CA PRO A 60 -13.63 -29.73 19.23
C PRO A 60 -12.15 -29.46 19.50
N HIS A 61 -11.24 -30.39 19.18
CA HIS A 61 -9.80 -30.17 19.34
C HIS A 61 -9.26 -29.14 18.35
N VAL A 62 -9.77 -29.14 17.11
CA VAL A 62 -9.42 -28.13 16.10
C VAL A 62 -9.89 -26.75 16.57
N ARG A 63 -11.12 -26.65 17.09
CA ARG A 63 -11.60 -25.40 17.71
C ARG A 63 -10.72 -24.97 18.87
N ALA A 64 -10.46 -25.86 19.83
CA ALA A 64 -9.64 -25.55 20.99
C ALA A 64 -8.30 -24.96 20.54
N ARG A 65 -7.57 -25.64 19.65
CA ARG A 65 -6.30 -25.13 19.11
C ARG A 65 -6.41 -23.76 18.45
N GLN A 66 -7.39 -23.55 17.57
CA GLN A 66 -7.52 -22.28 16.86
C GLN A 66 -8.00 -21.12 17.74
N PHE A 67 -8.60 -21.40 18.90
CA PHE A 67 -9.02 -20.39 19.88
C PHE A 67 -8.08 -20.30 21.10
N THR A 68 -7.11 -21.20 21.26
CA THR A 68 -6.08 -21.12 22.31
C THR A 68 -5.13 -19.99 21.99
N VAL A 69 -4.89 -19.12 22.97
CA VAL A 69 -4.01 -17.96 22.83
C VAL A 69 -2.82 -18.11 23.76
N GLU A 70 -1.64 -18.15 23.18
CA GLU A 70 -0.40 -18.26 23.93
C GLU A 70 -0.04 -16.94 24.62
N ILE A 71 0.27 -17.02 25.92
CA ILE A 71 0.55 -15.84 26.75
C ILE A 71 1.80 -15.11 26.26
N TRP A 72 2.83 -15.84 25.81
CA TRP A 72 4.06 -15.24 25.28
C TRP A 72 3.76 -14.41 24.00
N ALA A 73 2.84 -14.89 23.15
CA ALA A 73 2.45 -14.19 21.92
C ALA A 73 1.67 -12.91 22.22
N VAL A 74 0.80 -12.94 23.25
CA VAL A 74 0.14 -11.74 23.78
C VAL A 74 1.17 -10.74 24.29
N GLY A 75 2.14 -11.21 25.07
CA GLY A 75 3.25 -10.39 25.57
C GLY A 75 4.03 -9.73 24.43
N ALA A 76 4.40 -10.49 23.40
CA ALA A 76 5.16 -10.00 22.25
C ALA A 76 4.40 -8.92 21.46
N ILE A 77 3.12 -9.18 21.14
CA ILE A 77 2.29 -8.24 20.36
C ILE A 77 1.96 -6.98 21.19
N ALA A 78 1.70 -7.13 22.50
CA ALA A 78 1.49 -5.99 23.40
C ALA A 78 2.76 -5.15 23.55
N ALA A 79 3.92 -5.79 23.73
CA ALA A 79 5.22 -5.11 23.82
C ALA A 79 5.55 -4.36 22.52
N PHE A 80 5.25 -4.96 21.36
CA PHE A 80 5.36 -4.27 20.07
C PHE A 80 4.45 -3.04 20.02
N GLY A 81 3.17 -3.18 20.38
CA GLY A 81 2.23 -2.08 20.44
C GLY A 81 2.68 -0.92 21.33
N LEU A 82 3.20 -1.25 22.51
CA LEU A 82 3.73 -0.30 23.49
C LEU A 82 5.00 0.39 22.98
N SER A 83 5.92 -0.37 22.35
CA SER A 83 7.15 0.21 21.78
C SER A 83 6.83 1.23 20.69
N GLN A 84 5.75 1.05 19.94
CA GLN A 84 5.28 2.03 18.97
C GLN A 84 4.77 3.33 19.62
N VAL A 85 4.08 3.24 20.77
CA VAL A 85 3.67 4.44 21.52
C VAL A 85 4.89 5.16 22.09
N ILE A 86 5.82 4.43 22.69
CA ILE A 86 7.07 4.97 23.25
C ILE A 86 7.86 5.66 22.13
N GLY A 87 8.00 5.02 20.98
CA GLY A 87 8.61 5.60 19.78
C GLY A 87 7.95 6.92 19.40
N MET A 88 6.62 6.95 19.32
CA MET A 88 5.90 8.20 19.01
C MET A 88 6.20 9.32 20.01
N ILE A 89 6.27 9.02 21.32
CA ILE A 89 6.60 9.99 22.37
C ILE A 89 8.03 10.52 22.21
N ILE A 90 8.99 9.61 22.05
CA ILE A 90 10.41 9.94 21.91
C ILE A 90 10.62 10.83 20.69
N PHE A 91 10.09 10.39 19.54
CA PHE A 91 10.26 11.10 18.28
C PHE A 91 9.51 12.44 18.25
N ASP A 92 8.32 12.54 18.87
CA ASP A 92 7.61 13.82 19.00
C ASP A 92 8.42 14.84 19.82
N ARG A 93 9.11 14.40 20.88
CA ARG A 93 9.96 15.25 21.73
C ARG A 93 11.31 15.58 21.10
N LEU A 94 11.98 14.61 20.47
CA LEU A 94 13.33 14.76 19.94
C LEU A 94 13.37 15.49 18.60
N ALA A 95 12.46 15.18 17.68
CA ALA A 95 12.64 15.58 16.28
C ALA A 95 12.30 17.05 16.00
N ARG A 96 11.70 17.79 16.96
CA ARG A 96 11.23 19.19 16.81
C ARG A 96 10.55 19.46 15.45
N CYS A 97 9.97 18.44 14.84
CA CYS A 97 9.46 18.51 13.47
C CYS A 97 8.19 19.33 13.46
N LYS A 98 8.02 20.19 12.45
CA LYS A 98 6.78 20.94 12.27
C LYS A 98 5.61 19.95 12.20
N PRO A 99 4.63 20.03 13.12
CA PRO A 99 3.52 19.11 13.11
C PRO A 99 2.71 19.30 11.84
N TYR A 100 2.11 18.20 11.40
CA TYR A 100 1.14 18.24 10.31
C TYR A 100 -0.26 18.42 10.90
N PHE A 101 -1.05 19.34 10.36
CA PHE A 101 -2.42 19.55 10.81
C PHE A 101 -3.40 18.99 9.79
N GLY A 102 -4.25 18.08 10.25
CA GLY A 102 -5.34 17.52 9.46
C GLY A 102 -6.41 18.56 9.10
N PRO A 103 -7.53 18.13 8.49
CA PRO A 103 -8.65 19.02 8.20
C PRO A 103 -9.23 19.65 9.49
N ALA A 104 -9.95 20.75 9.32
CA ALA A 104 -10.72 21.36 10.40
C ALA A 104 -11.77 20.38 10.94
N LEU A 105 -11.98 20.40 12.26
CA LEU A 105 -13.00 19.61 12.91
C LEU A 105 -14.40 20.02 12.44
N PRO A 106 -15.36 19.08 12.35
CA PRO A 106 -16.73 19.37 11.94
C PRO A 106 -17.54 20.25 12.91
N ASP A 107 -17.01 20.60 14.08
CA ASP A 107 -17.68 21.42 15.10
C ASP A 107 -17.67 22.92 14.80
N GLY A 108 -17.07 23.35 13.69
CA GLY A 108 -16.94 24.77 13.34
C GLY A 108 -15.88 25.52 14.17
N SER A 109 -15.17 24.86 15.08
CA SER A 109 -14.16 25.49 15.94
C SER A 109 -12.84 25.83 15.22
N ASN A 110 -12.71 25.44 13.95
CA ASN A 110 -11.48 25.49 13.14
C ASN A 110 -10.25 24.79 13.74
N LYS A 111 -10.40 24.10 14.88
CA LYS A 111 -9.36 23.25 15.46
C LYS A 111 -9.03 22.11 14.49
N ARG A 112 -7.76 21.72 14.46
CA ARG A 112 -7.25 20.67 13.56
C ARG A 112 -6.55 19.60 14.37
N ALA A 113 -6.73 18.34 13.97
CA ALA A 113 -5.99 17.23 14.56
C ALA A 113 -4.49 17.40 14.24
N ARG A 114 -3.65 17.37 15.28
CA ARG A 114 -2.19 17.40 15.15
C ARG A 114 -1.70 15.99 14.87
N HIS A 115 -0.91 15.84 13.82
CA HIS A 115 -0.25 14.59 13.45
C HIS A 115 1.27 14.78 13.47
N PRO A 116 2.03 13.89 14.14
CA PRO A 116 3.48 13.95 14.12
C PRO A 116 4.00 13.63 12.71
N LYS A 117 4.90 14.47 12.17
CA LYS A 117 5.53 14.26 10.86
C LYS A 117 6.80 13.41 11.00
N LEU A 118 6.62 12.19 11.52
CA LEU A 118 7.70 11.31 11.99
C LEU A 118 7.68 9.92 11.33
N GLY A 119 6.78 9.73 10.36
CA GLY A 119 6.57 8.57 9.49
C GLY A 119 7.79 7.73 9.20
N PRO A 120 8.69 8.24 8.35
CA PRO A 120 9.84 7.49 7.89
C PRO A 120 10.81 7.16 9.02
N PHE A 121 11.11 8.13 9.90
CA PHE A 121 12.15 7.96 10.91
C PHE A 121 11.80 6.92 11.97
N GLN A 122 10.57 6.96 12.50
CA GLN A 122 10.13 5.98 13.50
C GLN A 122 10.02 4.58 12.90
N SER A 123 9.50 4.46 11.67
CA SER A 123 9.35 3.16 11.01
C SER A 123 10.70 2.58 10.60
N CYS A 124 11.63 3.39 10.08
CA CYS A 124 13.01 2.97 9.81
C CYS A 124 13.74 2.58 11.10
N PHE A 125 13.56 3.33 12.19
CA PHE A 125 14.15 2.97 13.49
C PHE A 125 13.61 1.63 14.00
N THR A 126 12.29 1.45 13.98
CA THR A 126 11.67 0.18 14.39
C THR A 126 12.18 -0.97 13.53
N TRP A 127 12.24 -0.77 12.21
CA TRP A 127 12.75 -1.78 11.29
C TRP A 127 14.23 -2.09 11.56
N ALA A 128 15.07 -1.09 11.74
CA ALA A 128 16.48 -1.27 12.08
C ALA A 128 16.67 -2.01 13.41
N VAL A 129 15.86 -1.72 14.42
CA VAL A 129 15.89 -2.44 15.71
C VAL A 129 15.47 -3.90 15.55
N VAL A 130 14.43 -4.18 14.77
CA VAL A 130 13.97 -5.55 14.53
C VAL A 130 15.00 -6.34 13.73
N VAL A 131 15.58 -5.73 12.68
CA VAL A 131 16.64 -6.33 11.87
C VAL A 131 17.91 -6.57 12.70
N ALA A 132 18.33 -5.58 13.50
CA ALA A 132 19.48 -5.72 14.38
C ALA A 132 19.23 -6.80 15.45
N GLY A 133 18.06 -6.82 16.07
CA GLY A 133 17.64 -7.86 17.02
C GLY A 133 17.65 -9.25 16.39
N TYR A 134 17.20 -9.37 15.13
CA TYR A 134 17.27 -10.60 14.35
C TYR A 134 18.72 -11.03 14.09
N PHE A 135 19.61 -10.13 13.66
CA PHE A 135 21.02 -10.45 13.45
C PHE A 135 21.72 -10.84 14.76
N CYS A 136 21.42 -10.16 15.87
CA CYS A 136 21.94 -10.53 17.19
C CYS A 136 21.42 -11.88 17.68
N TYR A 137 20.17 -12.23 17.37
CA TYR A 137 19.61 -13.56 17.64
C TYR A 137 20.31 -14.63 16.79
N MET A 138 20.43 -14.41 15.48
CA MET A 138 21.10 -15.34 14.57
C MET A 138 22.61 -15.51 14.86
N ALA A 139 23.25 -14.51 15.49
CA ALA A 139 24.64 -14.60 15.90
C ALA A 139 24.87 -15.41 17.20
N ASN A 140 23.83 -15.57 18.02
CA ASN A 140 23.93 -16.17 19.37
C ASN A 140 23.15 -17.49 19.52
N VAL A 141 22.43 -17.93 18.49
CA VAL A 141 21.65 -19.17 18.50
C VAL A 141 22.15 -20.01 17.33
N GLU A 142 22.58 -21.26 17.60
CA GLU A 142 22.74 -22.26 16.54
C GLU A 142 21.48 -22.22 15.67
N PRO A 143 21.56 -22.17 14.32
CA PRO A 143 20.41 -21.87 13.47
C PRO A 143 19.25 -22.80 13.79
N GLY A 144 18.35 -22.34 14.65
CA GLY A 144 17.26 -23.14 15.19
C GLY A 144 16.21 -23.34 14.12
N ASP A 145 15.71 -24.57 14.03
CA ASP A 145 14.72 -25.06 13.06
C ASP A 145 13.36 -24.33 13.09
N VAL A 146 13.15 -23.38 14.00
CA VAL A 146 11.87 -22.67 14.14
C VAL A 146 11.75 -21.57 13.09
N LEU A 147 10.74 -21.70 12.24
CA LEU A 147 10.44 -20.75 11.19
C LEU A 147 9.32 -19.82 11.64
N PHE A 148 9.34 -18.58 11.16
CA PHE A 148 8.34 -17.57 11.52
C PHE A 148 6.91 -18.00 11.19
N VAL A 149 6.73 -18.77 10.12
CA VAL A 149 5.47 -19.41 9.69
C VAL A 149 4.85 -20.31 10.76
N ASP A 150 5.66 -20.89 11.66
CA ASP A 150 5.19 -21.75 12.76
C ASP A 150 4.74 -20.90 13.97
N VAL A 151 5.30 -19.70 14.12
CA VAL A 151 5.06 -18.74 15.21
C VAL A 151 3.93 -17.75 14.87
N TYR A 152 3.78 -17.43 13.58
CA TYR A 152 2.83 -16.45 13.06
C TYR A 152 1.36 -16.72 13.47
N PRO A 153 0.84 -17.97 13.43
CA PRO A 153 -0.50 -18.31 13.91
C PRO A 153 -0.79 -17.83 15.34
N ASP A 154 0.15 -18.05 16.27
CA ASP A 154 0.02 -17.61 17.67
C ASP A 154 -0.01 -16.08 17.77
N LEU A 155 0.83 -15.40 16.99
CA LEU A 155 0.86 -13.93 16.95
C LEU A 155 -0.46 -13.34 16.40
N ILE A 156 -1.11 -13.99 15.44
CA ILE A 156 -2.42 -13.57 14.92
C ILE A 156 -3.54 -13.85 15.94
N ARG A 157 -3.50 -14.98 16.64
CA ARG A 157 -4.46 -15.27 17.73
C ARG A 157 -4.34 -14.22 18.84
N ALA A 158 -3.11 -13.91 19.24
CA ALA A 158 -2.82 -12.84 20.19
C ALA A 158 -3.27 -11.46 19.70
N SER A 159 -2.97 -11.11 18.44
CA SER A 159 -3.37 -9.81 17.88
C SER A 159 -4.88 -9.67 17.81
N THR A 160 -5.63 -10.75 17.59
CA THR A 160 -7.11 -10.76 17.59
C THR A 160 -7.67 -10.39 18.96
N VAL A 161 -7.18 -11.01 20.03
CA VAL A 161 -7.57 -10.68 21.42
C VAL A 161 -7.20 -9.24 21.77
N ILE A 162 -5.98 -8.82 21.43
CA ILE A 162 -5.50 -7.46 21.71
C ILE A 162 -6.32 -6.42 20.93
N GLY A 163 -6.57 -6.65 19.63
CA GLY A 163 -7.34 -5.72 18.80
C GLY A 163 -8.78 -5.54 19.29
N PHE A 164 -9.44 -6.64 19.69
CA PHE A 164 -10.76 -6.58 20.31
C PHE A 164 -10.71 -5.85 21.66
N SER A 165 -9.74 -6.15 22.50
CA SER A 165 -9.57 -5.52 23.82
C SER A 165 -9.30 -4.02 23.71
N VAL A 166 -8.47 -3.60 22.75
CA VAL A 166 -8.19 -2.19 22.46
C VAL A 166 -9.46 -1.50 21.96
N ALA A 167 -10.22 -2.12 21.05
CA ALA A 167 -11.50 -1.56 20.60
C ALA A 167 -12.48 -1.36 21.76
N LEU A 168 -12.61 -2.35 22.64
CA LEU A 168 -13.46 -2.30 23.83
C LEU A 168 -13.01 -1.20 24.79
N PHE A 169 -11.71 -1.12 25.07
CA PHE A 169 -11.13 -0.08 25.89
C PHE A 169 -11.41 1.32 25.33
N LEU A 170 -11.22 1.53 24.02
CA LEU A 170 -11.47 2.83 23.38
C LEU A 170 -12.94 3.22 23.43
N TYR A 171 -13.86 2.26 23.25
CA TYR A 171 -15.29 2.50 23.38
C TYR A 171 -15.69 2.86 24.82
N ALA A 172 -15.24 2.08 25.81
CA ALA A 172 -15.50 2.33 27.22
C ALA A 172 -14.92 3.68 27.66
N ARG A 173 -13.67 3.97 27.26
CA ARG A 173 -13.03 5.26 27.51
C ARG A 173 -13.83 6.41 26.91
N ALA A 174 -14.30 6.28 25.68
CA ALA A 174 -15.07 7.34 25.02
C ALA A 174 -16.44 7.57 25.69
N CYS A 175 -17.04 6.56 26.33
CA CYS A 175 -18.28 6.70 27.08
C CYS A 175 -18.09 7.46 28.41
N ILE A 176 -16.93 7.28 29.07
CA ILE A 176 -16.66 7.83 30.40
C ILE A 176 -15.91 9.18 30.31
N TRP A 177 -14.89 9.24 29.46
CA TRP A 177 -13.97 10.36 29.32
C TRP A 177 -13.63 10.63 27.84
N PRO A 178 -14.53 11.26 27.08
CA PRO A 178 -14.23 11.66 25.71
C PRO A 178 -13.12 12.72 25.69
N THR A 179 -12.12 12.51 24.85
CA THR A 179 -10.98 13.43 24.63
C THR A 179 -11.20 14.39 23.47
N CYS A 180 -12.18 14.10 22.61
CA CYS A 180 -12.46 14.85 21.39
C CYS A 180 -13.80 15.63 21.51
N PRO A 181 -13.83 16.95 21.23
CA PRO A 181 -15.06 17.75 21.34
C PRO A 181 -16.22 17.29 20.44
N VAL A 182 -15.89 16.63 19.32
CA VAL A 182 -16.87 16.10 18.35
C VAL A 182 -17.33 14.68 18.66
N ALA A 183 -17.06 14.15 19.86
CA ALA A 183 -17.50 12.82 20.27
C ALA A 183 -19.03 12.70 20.24
N LYS A 184 -19.53 11.56 19.77
CA LYS A 184 -20.98 11.25 19.85
C LYS A 184 -21.33 10.88 21.29
N ALA A 185 -22.54 11.24 21.72
CA ALA A 185 -23.11 10.73 22.96
C ALA A 185 -23.37 9.22 22.85
N PRO A 186 -23.14 8.44 23.92
CA PRO A 186 -23.42 7.02 23.92
C PRO A 186 -24.93 6.76 23.84
N LYS A 187 -25.33 5.83 22.97
CA LYS A 187 -26.69 5.29 22.90
C LYS A 187 -26.86 4.21 23.97
N LEU A 188 -28.06 4.13 24.55
CA LEU A 188 -28.41 3.15 25.59
C LEU A 188 -29.25 1.97 25.05
N THR A 189 -29.58 1.96 23.75
CA THR A 189 -30.27 0.83 23.10
C THR A 189 -29.26 -0.23 22.68
N LEU A 190 -29.63 -1.52 22.71
CA LEU A 190 -28.71 -2.60 22.33
C LEU A 190 -28.14 -2.41 20.92
N GLY A 191 -29.03 -2.11 19.95
CA GLY A 191 -28.61 -1.84 18.57
C GLY A 191 -27.70 -0.60 18.48
N GLY A 192 -27.99 0.45 19.24
CA GLY A 192 -27.16 1.63 19.31
C GLY A 192 -25.76 1.37 19.88
N ILE A 193 -25.66 0.55 20.92
CA ILE A 193 -24.37 0.15 21.53
C ILE A 193 -23.55 -0.63 20.50
N ILE A 194 -24.13 -1.61 19.82
CA ILE A 194 -23.44 -2.41 18.79
C ILE A 194 -22.96 -1.53 17.64
N GLU A 195 -23.82 -0.65 17.12
CA GLU A 195 -23.47 0.28 16.04
C GLU A 195 -22.32 1.22 16.44
N GLN A 196 -22.37 1.78 17.65
CA GLN A 196 -21.37 2.72 18.13
C GLN A 196 -20.06 2.05 18.56
N PHE A 197 -20.12 0.81 19.06
CA PHE A 197 -18.93 0.00 19.31
C PHE A 197 -18.22 -0.28 17.98
N TYR A 198 -18.97 -0.66 16.95
CA TYR A 198 -18.41 -0.91 15.61
C TYR A 198 -17.80 0.35 14.98
N SER A 199 -18.58 1.43 14.93
CA SER A 199 -18.24 2.65 14.18
C SER A 199 -17.40 3.67 14.96
N GLY A 200 -17.43 3.62 16.29
CA GLY A 200 -16.69 4.51 17.17
C GLY A 200 -17.43 5.80 17.56
N LEU A 201 -17.10 6.31 18.74
CA LEU A 201 -17.67 7.56 19.28
C LEU A 201 -16.78 8.78 18.98
N GLU A 202 -15.45 8.63 19.08
CA GLU A 202 -14.50 9.74 18.91
C GLU A 202 -13.92 9.78 17.49
N LEU A 203 -13.81 10.98 16.91
CA LEU A 203 -13.17 11.15 15.61
C LEU A 203 -11.63 11.15 15.71
N TYR A 204 -11.07 11.81 16.72
CA TYR A 204 -9.62 11.91 16.92
C TYR A 204 -9.26 11.66 18.39
N PRO A 205 -9.43 10.42 18.90
CA PRO A 205 -8.99 10.11 20.23
C PRO A 205 -7.47 10.13 20.30
N SER A 206 -6.94 10.62 21.42
CA SER A 206 -5.51 10.73 21.66
C SER A 206 -5.13 10.16 23.03
N PHE A 207 -3.86 9.79 23.20
CA PHE A 207 -3.34 9.29 24.48
C PHE A 207 -3.15 10.40 25.52
N ASP A 208 -2.67 11.56 25.08
CA ASP A 208 -2.37 12.73 25.92
C ASP A 208 -3.45 13.83 25.81
N GLY A 209 -4.58 13.51 25.17
CA GLY A 209 -5.67 14.45 24.94
C GLY A 209 -5.46 15.43 23.77
N ARG A 210 -4.27 15.49 23.12
CA ARG A 210 -4.03 16.43 21.99
C ARG A 210 -3.12 15.94 20.88
N ASN A 211 -1.94 15.40 21.18
CA ASN A 211 -0.84 15.28 20.22
C ASN A 211 -0.61 13.85 19.71
N LEU A 212 -0.85 12.85 20.55
CA LEU A 212 -0.59 11.44 20.22
C LEU A 212 -1.87 10.77 19.75
N GLN A 213 -2.15 10.93 18.45
CA GLN A 213 -3.36 10.44 17.80
C GLN A 213 -3.39 8.90 17.72
N ILE A 214 -4.44 8.30 18.27
CA ILE A 214 -4.62 6.84 18.31
C ILE A 214 -4.76 6.27 16.89
N LYS A 215 -5.42 7.00 15.99
CA LYS A 215 -5.52 6.60 14.57
C LYS A 215 -4.16 6.40 13.90
N ASN A 216 -3.21 7.29 14.22
CA ASN A 216 -1.87 7.20 13.67
C ASN A 216 -1.11 6.00 14.25
N TRP A 217 -1.30 5.76 15.55
CA TRP A 217 -0.73 4.61 16.23
C TRP A 217 -1.27 3.28 15.68
N THR A 218 -2.59 3.08 15.65
CA THR A 218 -3.17 1.81 15.20
C THR A 218 -2.87 1.53 13.73
N ASN A 219 -2.95 2.53 12.87
CA ASN A 219 -2.81 2.33 11.44
C ASN A 219 -1.34 2.35 11.01
N CYS A 220 -0.68 3.50 11.10
CA CYS A 220 0.65 3.71 10.55
C CYS A 220 1.73 2.99 11.36
N ARG A 221 1.68 3.09 12.70
CA ARG A 221 2.75 2.54 13.56
C ARG A 221 2.59 1.08 13.87
N TRP A 222 1.35 0.64 14.06
CA TRP A 222 1.08 -0.75 14.36
C TRP A 222 0.86 -1.55 13.09
N GLY A 223 -0.26 -1.35 12.39
CA GLY A 223 -0.64 -2.16 11.23
C GLY A 223 0.40 -2.16 10.11
N MET A 224 0.75 -0.98 9.60
CA MET A 224 1.68 -0.86 8.46
C MET A 224 3.11 -1.32 8.79
N THR A 225 3.57 -1.11 10.03
CA THR A 225 4.90 -1.57 10.47
C THR A 225 4.92 -3.09 10.68
N LEU A 226 3.89 -3.69 11.28
CA LEU A 226 3.79 -5.15 11.37
C LEU A 226 3.74 -5.78 9.99
N TRP A 227 3.01 -5.17 9.05
CA TRP A 227 2.95 -5.65 7.68
C TRP A 227 4.34 -5.73 7.04
N LEU A 228 5.17 -4.69 7.24
CA LEU A 228 6.56 -4.70 6.81
C LEU A 228 7.35 -5.83 7.47
N ILE A 229 7.34 -5.89 8.81
CA ILE A 229 8.14 -6.83 9.58
C ILE A 229 7.80 -8.28 9.23
N PHE A 230 6.52 -8.63 9.26
CA PHE A 230 6.09 -10.01 9.03
C PHE A 230 6.34 -10.45 7.60
N ALA A 231 6.19 -9.57 6.60
CA ALA A 231 6.57 -9.91 5.23
C ALA A 231 8.07 -10.14 5.08
N SER A 232 8.92 -9.35 5.75
CA SER A 232 10.36 -9.61 5.78
C SER A 232 10.68 -10.96 6.43
N LEU A 233 10.00 -11.31 7.53
CA LEU A 233 10.21 -12.60 8.22
C LEU A 233 9.75 -13.79 7.36
N PHE A 234 8.65 -13.68 6.62
CA PHE A 234 8.25 -14.71 5.65
C PHE A 234 9.23 -14.86 4.49
N ALA A 235 9.83 -13.77 4.02
CA ALA A 235 10.89 -13.83 3.01
C ALA A 235 12.14 -14.55 3.56
N LEU A 236 12.49 -14.32 4.83
CA LEU A 236 13.59 -15.02 5.50
C LEU A 236 13.30 -16.51 5.68
N ASP A 237 12.08 -16.89 6.06
CA ASP A 237 11.68 -18.30 6.11
C ASP A 237 11.82 -19.00 4.76
N ASN A 238 11.39 -18.32 3.69
CA ASN A 238 11.53 -18.83 2.34
C ASN A 238 13.02 -18.99 1.95
N PHE A 239 13.86 -18.03 2.32
CA PHE A 239 15.30 -18.12 2.10
C PHE A 239 15.93 -19.32 2.82
N LYS A 240 15.61 -19.51 4.11
CA LYS A 240 16.12 -20.63 4.92
C LYS A 240 15.66 -21.99 4.40
N ARG A 241 14.42 -22.08 3.89
CA ARG A 241 13.83 -23.35 3.42
C ARG A 241 14.33 -23.81 2.05
N ASN A 242 14.82 -22.89 1.22
CA ASN A 242 15.17 -23.18 -0.18
C ASN A 242 16.65 -22.91 -0.48
N ASP A 243 17.50 -22.74 0.54
CA ASP A 243 18.92 -22.36 0.41
C ASP A 243 19.15 -21.15 -0.52
N GLY A 244 18.23 -20.19 -0.44
CA GLY A 244 18.10 -19.08 -1.37
C GLY A 244 16.67 -18.59 -1.47
N MET A 245 16.48 -17.35 -1.90
CA MET A 245 15.13 -16.81 -2.09
C MET A 245 14.60 -17.25 -3.46
N THR A 246 13.40 -17.81 -3.47
CA THR A 246 12.69 -18.14 -4.70
C THR A 246 12.37 -16.86 -5.49
N TRP A 247 12.26 -17.00 -6.81
CA TRP A 247 11.91 -15.88 -7.69
C TRP A 247 10.56 -15.24 -7.33
N GLY A 248 9.59 -16.06 -6.91
CA GLY A 248 8.25 -15.61 -6.55
C GLY A 248 8.26 -14.74 -5.30
N MET A 249 8.85 -15.26 -4.21
CA MET A 249 9.03 -14.52 -2.96
C MET A 249 9.85 -13.25 -3.17
N LEU A 250 10.93 -13.29 -3.97
CA LEU A 250 11.76 -12.11 -4.26
C LEU A 250 10.93 -11.01 -4.93
N ALA A 251 10.17 -11.34 -5.98
CA ALA A 251 9.35 -10.37 -6.69
C ALA A 251 8.24 -9.78 -5.81
N HIS A 252 7.51 -10.64 -5.10
CA HIS A 252 6.48 -10.22 -4.14
C HIS A 252 7.06 -9.24 -3.09
N THR A 253 8.11 -9.68 -2.41
CA THR A 253 8.74 -8.94 -1.31
C THR A 253 9.26 -7.59 -1.82
N THR A 254 9.91 -7.55 -2.98
CA THR A 254 10.45 -6.32 -3.58
C THR A 254 9.35 -5.29 -3.84
N VAL A 255 8.28 -5.67 -4.52
CA VAL A 255 7.17 -4.75 -4.87
C VAL A 255 6.44 -4.29 -3.62
N MET A 256 6.18 -5.20 -2.67
CA MET A 256 5.50 -4.88 -1.42
C MET A 256 6.33 -3.95 -0.53
N HIS A 257 7.64 -4.18 -0.40
CA HIS A 257 8.53 -3.30 0.36
C HIS A 257 8.64 -1.92 -0.28
N ALA A 258 8.70 -1.84 -1.62
CA ALA A 258 8.68 -0.56 -2.32
C ALA A 258 7.39 0.25 -2.02
N TYR A 259 6.24 -0.43 -2.00
CA TYR A 259 4.97 0.19 -1.64
C TYR A 259 4.95 0.69 -0.19
N LEU A 260 5.41 -0.12 0.77
CA LEU A 260 5.46 0.25 2.18
C LEU A 260 6.46 1.38 2.46
N PHE A 261 7.62 1.35 1.81
CA PHE A 261 8.58 2.44 1.85
C PHE A 261 7.94 3.74 1.36
N LYS A 262 7.25 3.69 0.20
CA LYS A 262 6.50 4.83 -0.34
C LYS A 262 5.43 5.32 0.64
N PHE A 263 4.70 4.42 1.31
CA PHE A 263 3.70 4.80 2.31
C PHE A 263 4.32 5.63 3.43
N PHE A 264 5.42 5.17 4.03
CA PHE A 264 6.07 5.91 5.12
C PHE A 264 6.68 7.22 4.65
N TRP A 265 7.26 7.27 3.45
CA TRP A 265 7.76 8.51 2.85
C TRP A 265 6.65 9.55 2.61
N TRP A 266 5.49 9.08 2.16
CA TRP A 266 4.32 9.92 1.83
C TRP A 266 3.26 9.98 2.94
N GLU A 267 3.60 9.62 4.19
CA GLU A 267 2.62 9.47 5.29
C GLU A 267 1.72 10.71 5.49
N HIS A 268 2.23 11.91 5.22
CA HIS A 268 1.47 13.16 5.31
C HIS A 268 0.21 13.18 4.41
N GLY A 269 0.26 12.56 3.23
CA GLY A 269 -0.89 12.47 2.34
C GLY A 269 -1.93 11.46 2.82
N TYR A 270 -1.52 10.46 3.60
CA TYR A 270 -2.42 9.50 4.23
C TYR A 270 -3.39 10.19 5.22
N TYR A 271 -2.97 11.27 5.87
CA TYR A 271 -3.82 12.05 6.78
C TYR A 271 -5.02 12.72 6.09
N HIS A 272 -5.05 12.77 4.75
CA HIS A 272 -6.19 13.24 3.97
C HIS A 272 -7.14 12.13 3.50
N THR A 273 -6.93 10.90 3.95
CA THR A 273 -7.80 9.77 3.61
C THR A 273 -9.10 9.79 4.41
N LEU A 274 -10.10 9.05 3.93
CA LEU A 274 -11.42 8.95 4.58
C LEU A 274 -11.31 8.39 6.01
N ASP A 275 -10.39 7.45 6.20
CA ASP A 275 -10.19 6.73 7.46
C ASP A 275 -9.71 7.70 8.56
N ILE A 276 -8.84 8.66 8.20
CA ILE A 276 -8.38 9.69 9.12
C ILE A 276 -9.40 10.83 9.24
N MET A 277 -9.92 11.35 8.13
CA MET A 277 -10.71 12.58 8.12
C MET A 277 -12.14 12.40 8.66
N HIS A 278 -12.74 11.22 8.50
CA HIS A 278 -14.18 11.05 8.64
C HIS A 278 -14.60 9.85 9.49
N ASP A 279 -13.85 8.76 9.46
CA ASP A 279 -14.25 7.54 10.16
C ASP A 279 -13.86 7.64 11.63
N ARG A 280 -14.77 7.33 12.55
CA ARG A 280 -14.50 7.40 14.00
C ARG A 280 -13.75 6.15 14.44
N VAL A 281 -13.10 6.22 15.60
CA VAL A 281 -12.32 5.09 16.12
C VAL A 281 -13.24 4.20 16.93
N GLY A 282 -13.64 3.08 16.33
CA GLY A 282 -14.33 1.97 16.97
C GLY A 282 -13.67 0.65 16.61
N TYR A 283 -14.37 -0.48 16.81
CA TYR A 283 -13.90 -1.80 16.43
C TYR A 283 -13.42 -1.85 14.98
N TYR A 284 -14.18 -1.29 14.04
CA TYR A 284 -13.85 -1.32 12.60
C TYR A 284 -12.42 -0.82 12.32
N LEU A 285 -12.01 0.29 12.93
CA LEU A 285 -10.69 0.87 12.69
C LEU A 285 -9.61 0.25 13.59
N ALA A 286 -9.92 0.02 14.87
CA ALA A 286 -8.94 -0.52 15.82
C ALA A 286 -8.59 -1.98 15.51
N TYR A 287 -9.59 -2.87 15.46
CA TYR A 287 -9.40 -4.28 15.10
C TYR A 287 -8.91 -4.42 13.66
N GLY A 288 -9.45 -3.59 12.75
CA GLY A 288 -9.05 -3.54 11.35
C GLY A 288 -7.54 -3.39 11.17
N CYS A 289 -6.92 -2.44 11.87
CA CYS A 289 -5.48 -2.20 11.74
C CYS A 289 -4.60 -3.12 12.61
N ILE A 290 -5.05 -3.49 13.82
CA ILE A 290 -4.25 -4.26 14.78
C ILE A 290 -4.22 -5.76 14.45
N SER A 291 -5.33 -6.30 13.95
CA SER A 291 -5.53 -7.76 13.81
C SER A 291 -5.86 -8.15 12.39
N PHE A 292 -6.82 -7.47 11.76
CA PHE A 292 -7.31 -7.87 10.44
C PHE A 292 -6.27 -7.59 9.33
N LEU A 293 -5.58 -6.45 9.40
CA LEU A 293 -4.49 -6.10 8.49
C LEU A 293 -3.35 -7.15 8.52
N PRO A 294 -2.71 -7.47 9.66
CA PRO A 294 -1.65 -8.47 9.70
C PRO A 294 -2.13 -9.90 9.37
N LEU A 295 -3.44 -10.17 9.38
CA LEU A 295 -3.99 -11.42 8.87
C LEU A 295 -4.15 -11.42 7.35
N VAL A 296 -4.87 -10.44 6.80
CA VAL A 296 -5.32 -10.44 5.40
C VAL A 296 -4.24 -9.95 4.45
N TYR A 297 -3.49 -8.91 4.82
CA TYR A 297 -2.54 -8.26 3.90
C TYR A 297 -1.28 -9.10 3.70
N LEU A 298 -1.04 -10.05 4.61
CA LEU A 298 0.09 -10.97 4.60
C LEU A 298 -0.25 -12.32 3.98
N THR A 299 -1.49 -12.55 3.51
CA THR A 299 -1.83 -13.84 2.91
C THR A 299 -0.97 -14.23 1.70
N PRO A 300 -0.52 -13.31 0.81
CA PRO A 300 0.42 -13.70 -0.24
C PRO A 300 1.75 -14.19 0.34
N SER A 301 2.37 -13.42 1.25
CA SER A 301 3.65 -13.77 1.88
C SER A 301 3.56 -15.08 2.66
N TYR A 302 2.50 -15.22 3.47
CA TYR A 302 2.26 -16.40 4.28
C TYR A 302 2.03 -17.64 3.43
N ALA A 303 1.26 -17.52 2.35
CA ALA A 303 1.00 -18.63 1.44
C ALA A 303 2.26 -19.08 0.72
N MET A 304 3.07 -18.17 0.14
CA MET A 304 4.34 -18.53 -0.49
C MET A 304 5.32 -19.14 0.51
N ALA A 305 5.46 -18.56 1.71
CA ALA A 305 6.31 -19.12 2.76
C ALA A 305 5.84 -20.53 3.19
N SER A 306 4.52 -20.77 3.21
CA SER A 306 3.90 -22.08 3.52
C SER A 306 3.84 -23.05 2.33
N LYS A 307 4.47 -22.73 1.19
CA LYS A 307 4.43 -23.51 -0.06
C LYS A 307 3.01 -23.70 -0.64
N LEU A 308 2.08 -22.79 -0.32
CA LEU A 308 0.71 -22.74 -0.85
C LEU A 308 0.58 -21.74 -1.99
N GLY A 309 1.22 -22.06 -3.11
CA GLY A 309 1.29 -21.16 -4.24
C GLY A 309 2.66 -20.52 -4.29
N GLU A 310 3.51 -21.10 -5.12
CA GLU A 310 4.77 -20.54 -5.57
C GLU A 310 5.18 -21.29 -6.83
N THR A 311 4.71 -20.81 -7.98
CA THR A 311 4.98 -21.41 -9.29
C THR A 311 5.65 -20.42 -10.24
N SER A 312 6.22 -19.34 -9.71
CA SER A 312 6.77 -18.26 -10.54
C SER A 312 8.02 -18.71 -11.27
N THR A 313 8.01 -18.52 -12.58
CA THR A 313 9.24 -18.51 -13.37
C THR A 313 9.98 -17.19 -13.15
N PRO A 314 11.28 -17.10 -13.49
CA PRO A 314 12.02 -15.83 -13.47
C PRO A 314 11.35 -14.75 -14.33
N PHE A 315 10.72 -15.14 -15.44
CA PHE A 315 9.98 -14.22 -16.31
C PHE A 315 8.76 -13.59 -15.59
N VAL A 316 7.94 -14.41 -14.91
CA VAL A 316 6.79 -13.91 -14.14
C VAL A 316 7.25 -13.01 -12.99
N ALA A 317 8.34 -13.36 -12.33
CA ALA A 317 8.94 -12.55 -11.27
C ALA A 317 9.40 -11.17 -11.79
N TYR A 318 10.13 -11.16 -12.91
CA TYR A 318 10.57 -9.93 -13.57
C TYR A 318 9.40 -9.04 -13.99
N LEU A 319 8.38 -9.62 -14.65
CA LEU A 319 7.18 -8.91 -15.06
C LEU A 319 6.46 -8.29 -13.86
N SER A 320 6.34 -9.07 -12.78
CA SER A 320 5.70 -8.63 -11.53
C SER A 320 6.41 -7.43 -10.91
N ILE A 321 7.75 -7.43 -10.89
CA ILE A 321 8.53 -6.29 -10.41
C ILE A 321 8.31 -5.06 -11.30
N VAL A 322 8.50 -5.19 -12.61
CA VAL A 322 8.40 -4.05 -13.54
C VAL A 322 6.99 -3.44 -13.52
N CYS A 323 5.96 -4.27 -13.70
CA CYS A 323 4.57 -3.81 -13.75
C CYS A 323 4.05 -3.37 -12.38
N GLY A 324 4.49 -4.02 -11.29
CA GLY A 324 4.19 -3.61 -9.93
C GLY A 324 4.75 -2.22 -9.62
N ILE A 325 6.04 -2.00 -9.82
CA ILE A 325 6.67 -0.69 -9.60
C ILE A 325 6.07 0.38 -10.52
N ALA A 326 5.81 0.07 -11.79
CA ALA A 326 5.13 1.00 -12.69
C ALA A 326 3.73 1.38 -12.18
N SER A 327 2.95 0.42 -11.69
CA SER A 327 1.62 0.66 -11.11
C SER A 327 1.71 1.57 -9.88
N MET A 328 2.70 1.36 -9.01
CA MET A 328 2.96 2.21 -7.85
C MET A 328 3.33 3.64 -8.25
N VAL A 329 4.22 3.83 -9.24
CA VAL A 329 4.63 5.15 -9.72
C VAL A 329 3.46 5.90 -10.34
N ILE A 330 2.64 5.21 -11.15
CA ILE A 330 1.45 5.81 -11.76
C ILE A 330 0.42 6.20 -10.70
N ASN A 331 0.15 5.32 -9.72
CA ASN A 331 -0.73 5.60 -8.58
C ASN A 331 -0.29 6.89 -7.86
N TYR A 332 1.01 7.06 -7.62
CA TYR A 332 1.54 8.29 -7.04
C TYR A 332 1.38 9.52 -7.94
N GLY A 333 1.64 9.37 -9.24
CA GLY A 333 1.42 10.43 -10.22
C GLY A 333 -0.01 10.95 -10.25
N ILE A 334 -0.99 10.06 -10.07
CA ILE A 334 -2.42 10.40 -9.98
C ILE A 334 -2.69 11.27 -8.74
N ASP A 335 -2.18 10.88 -7.57
CA ASP A 335 -2.33 11.64 -6.33
C ASP A 335 -1.57 12.97 -6.35
N LEU A 336 -0.43 13.01 -7.04
CA LEU A 336 0.33 14.25 -7.27
C LEU A 336 -0.50 15.25 -8.07
N GLN A 337 -1.14 14.82 -9.16
CA GLN A 337 -2.02 15.70 -9.95
C GLN A 337 -3.15 16.29 -9.11
N LYS A 338 -3.77 15.47 -8.24
CA LYS A 338 -4.82 15.94 -7.33
C LYS A 338 -4.31 17.01 -6.37
N THR A 339 -3.09 16.83 -5.85
CA THR A 339 -2.46 17.75 -4.90
C THR A 339 -2.07 19.06 -5.58
N GLN A 340 -1.42 19.00 -6.75
CA GLN A 340 -1.06 20.17 -7.56
C GLN A 340 -2.31 20.98 -7.93
N PHE A 341 -3.34 20.30 -8.43
CA PHE A 341 -4.59 20.96 -8.81
C PHE A 341 -5.24 21.70 -7.63
N LYS A 342 -5.24 21.10 -6.43
CA LYS A 342 -5.78 21.76 -5.23
C LYS A 342 -4.98 22.99 -4.84
N ASN A 343 -3.65 22.94 -4.94
CA ASN A 343 -2.76 24.01 -4.47
C ASN A 343 -2.74 25.20 -5.43
N ASP A 344 -2.50 24.98 -6.72
CA ASP A 344 -2.30 26.07 -7.69
C ASP A 344 -3.05 25.88 -9.02
N GLY A 345 -3.88 24.84 -9.14
CA GLY A 345 -4.69 24.62 -10.35
C GLY A 345 -3.90 24.06 -11.53
N THR A 346 -2.70 23.54 -11.30
CA THR A 346 -1.87 22.91 -12.35
C THR A 346 -1.85 21.39 -12.23
N ILE A 347 -1.43 20.72 -13.30
CA ILE A 347 -1.11 19.28 -13.31
C ILE A 347 0.20 19.04 -14.04
N SER A 348 0.80 17.88 -13.77
CA SER A 348 2.01 17.39 -14.44
C SER A 348 1.87 15.91 -14.77
N TRP A 349 2.63 15.44 -15.75
CA TRP A 349 2.75 14.01 -16.04
C TRP A 349 3.87 13.42 -15.17
N LEU A 350 3.49 12.70 -14.12
CA LEU A 350 4.43 12.10 -13.15
C LEU A 350 5.45 13.11 -12.57
N GLY A 351 5.08 14.39 -12.45
CA GLY A 351 5.97 15.45 -11.96
C GLY A 351 6.66 16.27 -13.07
N PHE A 352 6.59 15.82 -14.33
CA PHE A 352 7.20 16.49 -15.47
C PHE A 352 6.17 17.29 -16.28
N GLY A 353 6.62 18.37 -16.93
CA GLY A 353 5.78 19.15 -17.85
C GLY A 353 4.57 19.78 -17.17
N ARG A 354 4.80 20.64 -16.16
CA ARG A 354 3.74 21.30 -15.41
C ARG A 354 2.95 22.25 -16.31
N ARG A 355 1.63 22.14 -16.31
CA ARG A 355 0.72 22.96 -17.12
C ARG A 355 -0.57 23.30 -16.38
N PRO A 356 -1.32 24.34 -16.79
CA PRO A 356 -2.66 24.59 -16.29
C PRO A 356 -3.58 23.37 -16.52
N ALA A 357 -4.41 23.07 -15.52
CA ALA A 357 -5.32 21.93 -15.56
C ALA A 357 -6.69 22.32 -16.11
N SER A 358 -7.34 21.43 -16.85
CA SER A 358 -8.74 21.60 -17.22
C SER A 358 -9.66 21.17 -16.06
N PHE A 359 -10.62 22.02 -15.70
CA PHE A 359 -11.56 21.76 -14.59
C PHE A 359 -12.95 22.29 -14.90
N ILE A 360 -13.94 21.78 -14.17
CA ILE A 360 -15.27 22.36 -14.10
C ILE A 360 -15.44 23.08 -12.77
N SER A 361 -16.22 24.16 -12.76
CA SER A 361 -16.40 25.03 -11.59
C SER A 361 -17.83 25.55 -11.49
N ASP A 362 -18.30 25.75 -10.27
CA ASP A 362 -19.53 26.49 -9.95
C ASP A 362 -19.22 27.94 -9.47
N GLY A 363 -17.98 28.38 -9.63
CA GLY A 363 -17.46 29.67 -9.14
C GLY A 363 -16.93 29.63 -7.70
N LYS A 364 -17.36 28.67 -6.88
CA LYS A 364 -16.90 28.49 -5.48
C LYS A 364 -16.00 27.28 -5.32
N ARG A 365 -16.20 26.24 -6.12
CA ARG A 365 -15.55 24.94 -6.03
C ARG A 365 -15.18 24.46 -7.41
N ARG A 366 -14.07 23.74 -7.50
CA ARG A 366 -13.51 23.22 -8.74
C ARG A 366 -13.27 21.71 -8.69
N LEU A 367 -13.50 21.03 -9.81
CA LEU A 367 -13.28 19.58 -9.98
C LEU A 367 -12.43 19.32 -11.22
N LEU A 368 -11.38 18.50 -11.06
CA LEU A 368 -10.40 18.18 -12.09
C LEU A 368 -10.95 17.15 -13.09
N VAL A 369 -10.92 17.48 -14.39
CA VAL A 369 -11.39 16.63 -15.50
C VAL A 369 -10.27 16.30 -16.50
N ASP A 370 -9.02 16.41 -16.07
CA ASP A 370 -7.82 16.37 -16.93
C ASP A 370 -6.77 15.38 -16.38
N GLY A 371 -5.76 15.06 -17.18
CA GLY A 371 -4.69 14.13 -16.84
C GLY A 371 -5.23 12.73 -16.60
N PHE A 372 -4.85 12.11 -15.48
CA PHE A 372 -5.36 10.80 -15.10
C PHE A 372 -6.82 10.85 -14.64
N TRP A 373 -7.33 12.01 -14.21
CA TRP A 373 -8.68 12.19 -13.66
C TRP A 373 -9.78 12.21 -14.74
N THR A 374 -9.50 11.59 -15.89
CA THR A 374 -10.46 11.15 -16.91
C THR A 374 -11.21 9.87 -16.51
N ALA A 375 -10.84 9.28 -15.37
CA ALA A 375 -11.70 8.41 -14.57
C ALA A 375 -11.69 8.88 -13.10
N ARG A 376 -12.86 8.83 -12.45
CA ARG A 376 -13.06 9.45 -11.12
C ARG A 376 -12.25 8.79 -9.99
N LYS A 377 -11.84 7.54 -10.18
CA LYS A 377 -11.19 6.65 -9.20
C LYS A 377 -10.08 5.80 -9.82
N ILE A 378 -9.40 6.31 -10.84
CA ILE A 378 -8.31 5.60 -11.52
C ILE A 378 -7.15 5.21 -10.58
N ASN A 379 -6.94 5.97 -9.49
CA ASN A 379 -5.97 5.62 -8.45
C ASN A 379 -6.27 4.24 -7.83
N TYR A 380 -7.55 3.87 -7.68
CA TYR A 380 -7.95 2.56 -7.17
C TYR A 380 -7.65 1.44 -8.17
N THR A 381 -7.75 1.70 -9.48
CA THR A 381 -7.33 0.75 -10.51
C THR A 381 -5.85 0.41 -10.39
N PHE A 382 -5.00 1.42 -10.21
CA PHE A 382 -3.56 1.19 -10.04
C PHE A 382 -3.19 0.62 -8.67
N GLU A 383 -4.02 0.82 -7.64
CA GLU A 383 -3.88 0.11 -6.36
C GLU A 383 -4.17 -1.39 -6.53
N LEU A 384 -5.22 -1.75 -7.28
CA LEU A 384 -5.57 -3.13 -7.59
C LEU A 384 -4.54 -3.79 -8.50
N LEU A 385 -4.04 -3.08 -9.53
CA LEU A 385 -2.99 -3.60 -10.41
C LEU A 385 -1.69 -3.83 -9.65
N LEU A 386 -1.28 -2.88 -8.80
CA LEU A 386 -0.14 -3.07 -7.92
C LEU A 386 -0.30 -4.33 -7.05
N THR A 387 -1.49 -4.50 -6.47
CA THR A 387 -1.82 -5.67 -5.64
C THR A 387 -1.81 -6.96 -6.42
N PHE A 388 -2.33 -6.93 -7.65
CA PHE A 388 -2.28 -8.05 -8.56
C PHE A 388 -0.83 -8.44 -8.87
N PHE A 389 0.04 -7.49 -9.22
CA PHE A 389 1.41 -7.80 -9.61
C PHE A 389 2.30 -8.29 -8.45
N TRP A 390 2.10 -7.85 -7.20
CA TRP A 390 2.84 -8.48 -6.10
C TRP A 390 2.28 -9.86 -5.72
N THR A 391 1.07 -10.21 -6.14
CA THR A 391 0.42 -11.51 -5.82
C THR A 391 0.65 -12.53 -6.94
N LEU A 392 0.77 -12.06 -8.18
CA LEU A 392 0.96 -12.86 -9.38
C LEU A 392 2.05 -13.95 -9.26
N PRO A 393 3.22 -13.71 -8.64
CA PRO A 393 4.25 -14.75 -8.52
C PRO A 393 3.84 -15.95 -7.64
N ALA A 394 2.83 -15.80 -6.78
CA ALA A 394 2.30 -16.92 -6.01
C ALA A 394 1.55 -17.95 -6.89
N GLY A 395 1.24 -17.61 -8.15
CA GLY A 395 0.51 -18.48 -9.06
C GLY A 395 -0.97 -18.62 -8.71
N ILE A 396 -1.66 -19.57 -9.35
CA ILE A 396 -3.12 -19.75 -9.24
C ILE A 396 -3.55 -21.07 -8.59
N THR A 397 -2.59 -21.82 -8.04
CA THR A 397 -2.84 -23.15 -7.46
C THR A 397 -3.60 -23.09 -6.13
N SER A 398 -3.55 -21.94 -5.45
CA SER A 398 -4.27 -21.67 -4.21
C SER A 398 -4.94 -20.30 -4.30
N TRP A 399 -6.11 -20.15 -3.69
CA TRP A 399 -6.81 -18.86 -3.58
C TRP A 399 -6.24 -17.99 -2.43
N VAL A 400 -5.49 -18.57 -1.50
CA VAL A 400 -5.00 -17.89 -0.29
C VAL A 400 -4.17 -16.64 -0.63
N PRO A 401 -3.20 -16.67 -1.57
CA PRO A 401 -2.50 -15.45 -1.98
C PRO A 401 -3.43 -14.37 -2.53
N TRP A 402 -4.47 -14.76 -3.25
CA TRP A 402 -5.43 -13.85 -3.89
C TRP A 402 -6.45 -13.25 -2.93
N TYR A 403 -6.55 -13.77 -1.71
CA TYR A 403 -7.52 -13.30 -0.72
C TYR A 403 -7.41 -11.80 -0.44
N TYR A 404 -6.18 -11.29 -0.31
CA TYR A 404 -5.97 -9.86 -0.13
C TYR A 404 -6.50 -9.03 -1.32
N LEU A 405 -6.22 -9.44 -2.56
CA LEU A 405 -6.72 -8.73 -3.74
C LEU A 405 -8.26 -8.75 -3.81
N MET A 406 -8.88 -9.89 -3.49
CA MET A 406 -10.34 -10.03 -3.43
C MET A 406 -10.93 -9.10 -2.37
N TYR A 407 -10.38 -9.11 -1.16
CA TYR A 407 -10.79 -8.23 -0.07
C TYR A 407 -10.62 -6.75 -0.46
N LEU A 408 -9.47 -6.37 -1.02
CA LEU A 408 -9.18 -4.99 -1.43
C LEU A 408 -10.15 -4.51 -2.50
N THR A 409 -10.53 -5.38 -3.44
CA THR A 409 -11.54 -5.07 -4.48
C THR A 409 -12.89 -4.74 -3.85
N VAL A 410 -13.35 -5.53 -2.87
CA VAL A 410 -14.60 -5.26 -2.14
C VAL A 410 -14.48 -3.96 -1.33
N LEU A 411 -13.38 -3.78 -0.61
CA LEU A 411 -13.11 -2.59 0.20
C LEU A 411 -13.15 -1.32 -0.66
N LEU A 412 -12.45 -1.31 -1.80
CA LEU A 412 -12.40 -0.17 -2.71
C LEU A 412 -13.76 0.08 -3.36
N THR A 413 -14.50 -0.96 -3.75
CA THR A 413 -15.86 -0.80 -4.30
C THR A 413 -16.79 -0.12 -3.29
N HIS A 414 -16.80 -0.59 -2.05
CA HIS A 414 -17.56 0.05 -0.97
C HIS A 414 -17.09 1.49 -0.72
N ARG A 415 -15.77 1.73 -0.80
CA ARG A 415 -15.19 3.06 -0.64
C ARG A 415 -15.62 4.02 -1.75
N ILE A 416 -15.70 3.56 -3.00
CA ILE A 416 -16.21 4.33 -4.14
C ILE A 416 -17.64 4.75 -3.87
N TYR A 417 -18.51 3.81 -3.49
CA TYR A 417 -19.92 4.12 -3.20
C TYR A 417 -20.07 5.21 -2.13
N ARG A 418 -19.33 5.08 -1.02
CA ARG A 418 -19.34 6.07 0.08
C ARG A 418 -18.79 7.43 -0.34
N ASP A 419 -17.78 7.45 -1.21
CA ASP A 419 -17.17 8.70 -1.67
C ASP A 419 -18.04 9.40 -2.73
N GLU A 420 -18.69 8.65 -3.61
CA GLU A 420 -19.69 9.15 -4.58
C GLU A 420 -20.86 9.81 -3.88
N ALA A 421 -21.45 9.15 -2.86
CA ALA A 421 -22.54 9.73 -2.07
C ALA A 421 -22.12 11.04 -1.38
N ARG A 422 -20.89 11.08 -0.83
CA ARG A 422 -20.33 12.29 -0.22
C ARG A 422 -20.08 13.40 -1.23
N CYS A 423 -19.53 13.07 -2.39
CA CYS A 423 -19.28 14.05 -3.45
C CYS A 423 -20.59 14.60 -4.01
N ALA A 424 -21.61 13.77 -4.17
CA ALA A 424 -22.95 14.21 -4.58
C ALA A 424 -23.56 15.17 -3.55
N SER A 425 -23.53 14.82 -2.26
CA SER A 425 -24.02 15.70 -1.19
C SER A 425 -23.23 17.01 -1.09
N LYS A 426 -21.91 16.95 -1.28
CA LYS A 426 -21.04 18.11 -1.21
C LYS A 426 -21.24 19.02 -2.42
N TYR A 427 -21.06 18.52 -3.64
CA TYR A 427 -20.97 19.32 -4.86
C TYR A 427 -22.30 19.51 -5.59
N GLY A 428 -23.36 18.76 -5.25
CA GLY A 428 -24.69 18.92 -5.85
C GLY A 428 -24.65 18.81 -7.38
N GLU A 429 -25.23 19.80 -8.06
CA GLU A 429 -25.29 19.85 -9.52
C GLU A 429 -23.92 19.82 -10.20
N LEU A 430 -22.89 20.41 -9.60
CA LEU A 430 -21.52 20.34 -10.12
C LEU A 430 -21.03 18.88 -10.17
N TRP A 431 -21.46 18.02 -9.24
CA TRP A 431 -21.14 16.58 -9.30
C TRP A 431 -21.85 15.89 -10.46
N THR A 432 -23.09 16.26 -10.74
CA THR A 432 -23.84 15.71 -11.88
C THR A 432 -23.13 16.03 -13.19
N ARG A 433 -22.79 17.31 -13.41
CA ARG A 433 -21.99 17.76 -14.57
C ARG A 433 -20.62 17.08 -14.62
N TYR A 434 -20.00 16.83 -13.46
CA TYR A 434 -18.74 16.08 -13.38
C TYR A 434 -18.88 14.65 -13.90
N LYS A 435 -19.92 13.93 -13.48
CA LYS A 435 -20.17 12.54 -13.90
C LYS A 435 -20.48 12.44 -15.39
N GLU A 436 -21.18 13.43 -15.96
CA GLU A 436 -21.40 13.52 -17.40
C GLU A 436 -20.08 13.70 -18.16
N ARG A 437 -19.20 14.56 -17.66
CA ARG A 437 -17.89 14.81 -18.29
C ARG A 437 -16.91 13.65 -18.12
N VAL A 438 -16.96 12.97 -16.99
CA VAL A 438 -16.05 11.88 -16.60
C VAL A 438 -16.86 10.66 -16.17
N PRO A 439 -17.49 9.91 -17.12
CA PRO A 439 -18.40 8.83 -16.76
C PRO A 439 -17.68 7.59 -16.20
N GLY A 440 -16.42 7.36 -16.60
CA GLY A 440 -15.58 6.28 -16.08
C GLY A 440 -15.28 6.42 -14.59
N VAL A 441 -15.50 5.33 -13.84
CA VAL A 441 -15.17 5.25 -12.41
C VAL A 441 -13.73 4.79 -12.23
N LEU A 442 -13.46 3.53 -12.56
CA LEU A 442 -12.14 2.89 -12.41
C LEU A 442 -11.32 2.99 -13.69
N ILE A 443 -11.98 2.72 -14.82
CA ILE A 443 -11.37 2.73 -16.16
C ILE A 443 -11.88 3.97 -16.90
N PRO A 444 -11.02 4.75 -17.55
CA PRO A 444 -11.47 5.89 -18.34
C PRO A 444 -12.31 5.41 -19.52
N THR A 445 -13.49 6.00 -19.70
CA THR A 445 -14.42 5.66 -20.79
C THR A 445 -14.10 6.42 -22.07
N GLN A 446 -13.42 7.57 -21.97
CA GLN A 446 -12.89 8.32 -23.10
C GLN A 446 -11.55 7.76 -23.61
N PHE A 447 -11.10 6.63 -23.06
CA PHE A 447 -9.96 5.85 -23.53
C PHE A 447 -10.31 5.02 -24.78
N THR A 448 -11.15 5.54 -25.67
CA THR A 448 -11.17 5.04 -27.05
C THR A 448 -9.83 5.42 -27.65
N MET A 449 -9.11 4.45 -28.20
CA MET A 449 -7.71 4.50 -28.67
C MET A 449 -7.33 5.66 -29.62
N THR A 450 -8.27 6.51 -30.01
CA THR A 450 -8.09 7.62 -30.96
C THR A 450 -7.26 8.79 -30.44
N THR A 451 -7.13 9.00 -29.13
CA THR A 451 -6.42 10.18 -28.59
C THR A 451 -5.03 9.91 -28.01
N LEU A 452 -4.74 8.67 -27.57
CA LEU A 452 -3.48 8.34 -26.89
C LEU A 452 -2.42 7.76 -27.83
N ALA A 453 -2.84 6.93 -28.81
CA ALA A 453 -1.93 6.31 -29.77
C ALA A 453 -1.12 7.34 -30.59
N PRO A 454 -1.72 8.44 -31.11
CA PRO A 454 -0.96 9.44 -31.85
C PRO A 454 0.00 10.24 -30.95
N LYS A 455 -0.41 10.54 -29.71
CA LYS A 455 0.40 11.34 -28.77
C LYS A 455 1.58 10.55 -28.23
N ILE A 456 1.40 9.29 -27.87
CA ILE A 456 2.50 8.42 -27.44
C ILE A 456 3.43 8.13 -28.63
N ALA A 457 2.89 7.82 -29.81
CA ALA A 457 3.69 7.63 -31.01
C ALA A 457 4.51 8.88 -31.34
N HIS A 458 3.91 10.07 -31.29
CA HIS A 458 4.61 11.34 -31.53
C HIS A 458 5.70 11.63 -30.48
N THR A 459 5.42 11.42 -29.19
CA THR A 459 6.43 11.65 -28.12
C THR A 459 7.58 10.64 -28.18
N VAL A 460 7.29 9.36 -28.46
CA VAL A 460 8.32 8.33 -28.62
C VAL A 460 9.15 8.57 -29.88
N HIS A 461 8.52 8.95 -30.98
CA HIS A 461 9.22 9.25 -32.23
C HIS A 461 10.13 10.48 -32.09
N HIS A 462 9.65 11.56 -31.47
CA HIS A 462 10.43 12.77 -31.26
C HIS A 462 11.59 12.56 -30.26
N GLY A 463 11.35 11.77 -29.20
CA GLY A 463 12.41 11.39 -28.26
C GLY A 463 13.46 10.47 -28.89
N ALA A 464 13.05 9.56 -29.78
CA ALA A 464 13.98 8.71 -30.53
C ALA A 464 14.83 9.53 -31.51
N GLN A 465 14.25 10.49 -32.24
CA GLN A 465 15.01 11.37 -33.13
C GLN A 465 16.02 12.25 -32.39
N GLU A 466 15.66 12.77 -31.21
CA GLU A 466 16.57 13.59 -30.41
C GLU A 466 17.77 12.78 -29.88
N VAL A 467 17.57 11.51 -29.57
CA VAL A 467 18.64 10.59 -29.17
C VAL A 467 19.53 10.24 -30.35
N VAL A 468 18.95 9.93 -31.53
CA VAL A 468 19.72 9.66 -32.76
C VAL A 468 20.59 10.86 -33.13
N GLN A 469 20.02 12.06 -33.10
CA GLN A 469 20.75 13.29 -33.42
C GLN A 469 21.91 13.55 -32.43
N LYS A 470 21.70 13.29 -31.12
CA LYS A 470 22.77 13.40 -30.12
C LYS A 470 23.87 12.35 -30.28
N VAL A 471 23.51 11.16 -30.79
CA VAL A 471 24.49 10.10 -31.10
C VAL A 471 25.29 10.51 -32.33
N GLU A 472 24.65 10.92 -33.43
CA GLU A 472 25.32 11.40 -34.65
C GLU A 472 26.26 12.57 -34.38
N GLU A 473 25.84 13.55 -33.59
CA GLU A 473 26.66 14.71 -33.24
C GLU A 473 27.91 14.33 -32.43
N LYS A 474 27.79 13.33 -31.54
CA LYS A 474 28.92 12.77 -30.78
C LYS A 474 29.86 11.97 -31.69
N THR A 475 29.33 11.19 -32.63
CA THR A 475 30.11 10.41 -33.59
C THR A 475 30.88 11.32 -34.55
N HIS A 476 30.27 12.42 -35.02
CA HIS A 476 30.94 13.43 -35.84
C HIS A 476 32.05 14.17 -35.08
N LYS A 477 31.81 14.52 -33.81
CA LYS A 477 32.84 15.14 -32.95
C LYS A 477 33.99 14.18 -32.65
N ALA A 478 33.73 12.89 -32.49
CA ALA A 478 34.75 11.86 -32.29
C ALA A 478 35.59 11.66 -33.57
N SER A 479 34.94 11.58 -34.74
CA SER A 479 35.60 11.48 -36.05
C SER A 479 36.48 12.70 -36.35
N GLY A 480 35.99 13.92 -36.12
CA GLY A 480 36.78 15.15 -36.29
C GLY A 480 37.91 15.32 -35.25
N ARG A 481 37.87 14.61 -34.12
CA ARG A 481 38.97 14.58 -33.14
C ARG A 481 40.05 13.56 -33.55
N ALA A 482 39.63 12.41 -34.06
CA ALA A 482 40.53 11.42 -34.64
C ALA A 482 41.27 12.00 -35.86
N HIS A 483 40.59 12.69 -36.77
CA HIS A 483 41.23 13.26 -37.96
C HIS A 483 42.28 14.33 -37.64
N ARG A 484 42.08 15.11 -36.57
CA ARG A 484 43.06 16.08 -36.07
C ARG A 484 44.26 15.43 -35.40
N LEU A 485 44.06 14.31 -34.70
CA LEU A 485 45.15 13.53 -34.11
C LEU A 485 46.01 12.81 -35.16
N PHE A 486 45.45 12.50 -36.34
CA PHE A 486 46.20 11.91 -37.45
C PHE A 486 46.81 12.93 -38.42
N SER A 487 46.49 14.23 -38.30
CA SER A 487 47.09 15.28 -39.14
C SER A 487 48.22 16.06 -38.47
N SER A 488 48.43 15.86 -37.16
CA SER A 488 49.54 16.45 -36.40
C SER A 488 50.36 15.33 -35.78
N ASP A 489 51.37 14.85 -36.50
CA ASP A 489 52.74 14.76 -36.00
C ASP A 489 53.67 14.16 -37.06
N GLU A 490 54.74 14.90 -37.33
CA GLU A 490 55.89 14.57 -38.13
C GLU A 490 56.51 13.25 -37.65
N PHE A 491 56.46 12.20 -38.46
CA PHE A 491 57.17 10.95 -38.19
C PHE A 491 58.55 10.99 -38.88
N THR A 492 59.56 11.50 -38.18
CA THR A 492 60.97 11.16 -38.45
C THR A 492 61.52 10.37 -37.26
N GLY A 493 61.92 9.11 -37.48
CA GLY A 493 62.60 8.31 -36.45
C GLY A 493 62.45 6.80 -36.61
N GLN A 494 63.57 6.10 -36.83
CA GLN A 494 63.69 4.65 -36.99
C GLN A 494 63.44 3.86 -35.67
N PRO A 495 63.10 2.56 -35.73
CA PRO A 495 62.82 1.76 -34.55
C PRO A 495 64.10 1.17 -33.92
N GLY A 496 64.24 1.34 -32.59
CA GLY A 496 65.25 0.65 -31.77
C GLY A 496 64.71 -0.64 -31.15
N PRO A 497 65.57 -1.64 -30.82
CA PRO A 497 65.13 -2.95 -30.35
C PRO A 497 65.13 -2.99 -28.82
N ASN A 498 63.94 -3.04 -28.22
CA ASN A 498 63.62 -3.73 -26.95
C ASN A 498 62.35 -3.11 -26.37
N ASP A 499 61.22 -3.72 -26.71
CA ASP A 499 60.09 -3.85 -25.78
C ASP A 499 59.31 -5.11 -26.15
N GLN A 500 59.93 -6.25 -25.82
CA GLN A 500 59.23 -7.53 -25.74
C GLN A 500 58.42 -7.60 -24.45
N VAL A 501 57.31 -6.87 -24.37
CA VAL A 501 56.17 -7.25 -23.52
C VAL A 501 54.90 -6.77 -24.21
N LEU A 502 54.46 -7.50 -25.25
CA LEU A 502 53.08 -7.55 -25.78
C LEU A 502 52.99 -8.50 -26.98
N SER A 503 53.55 -9.71 -26.86
CA SER A 503 53.33 -10.79 -27.82
C SER A 503 52.04 -11.55 -27.49
N ARG A 504 50.88 -10.89 -27.58
CA ARG A 504 49.58 -11.58 -27.64
C ARG A 504 48.42 -10.78 -28.21
N THR A 505 48.65 -10.00 -29.27
CA THR A 505 47.54 -9.45 -30.09
C THR A 505 48.06 -9.03 -31.48
N ARG A 506 48.41 -10.01 -32.31
CA ARG A 506 48.42 -9.86 -33.77
C ARG A 506 47.79 -11.10 -34.38
N ASN A 507 46.47 -11.04 -34.46
CA ASN A 507 45.64 -11.72 -35.46
C ASN A 507 44.26 -11.08 -35.36
N VAL A 508 44.15 -9.87 -35.93
CA VAL A 508 42.85 -9.29 -36.30
C VAL A 508 42.96 -8.92 -37.78
N SER A 509 42.99 -9.96 -38.60
CA SER A 509 42.62 -9.90 -40.00
C SER A 509 41.52 -10.94 -40.18
N HIS A 510 40.35 -10.47 -40.61
CA HIS A 510 39.05 -11.18 -40.75
C HIS A 510 38.06 -10.95 -39.60
N TYR A 511 37.38 -9.80 -39.66
CA TYR A 511 35.94 -9.77 -39.37
C TYR A 511 35.22 -9.64 -40.71
N PRO A 512 34.20 -10.48 -40.99
CA PRO A 512 33.35 -10.30 -42.16
C PRO A 512 32.35 -9.15 -41.93
N ASP A 513 31.97 -8.48 -43.02
CA ASP A 513 31.00 -7.39 -43.15
C ASP A 513 29.59 -7.72 -42.60
N GLY A 514 29.44 -7.83 -41.27
CA GLY A 514 28.20 -8.27 -40.62
C GLY A 514 27.35 -7.17 -39.99
N ASP A 515 27.94 -6.05 -39.55
CA ASP A 515 27.24 -5.11 -38.66
C ASP A 515 26.59 -3.89 -39.34
N TRP A 516 26.96 -3.59 -40.59
CA TRP A 516 26.32 -2.48 -41.32
C TRP A 516 24.98 -2.86 -41.97
N GLN A 517 24.79 -4.13 -42.37
CA GLN A 517 23.55 -4.58 -43.00
C GLN A 517 22.37 -4.71 -42.03
N ILE A 518 22.62 -4.93 -40.73
CA ILE A 518 21.55 -5.08 -39.74
C ILE A 518 20.92 -3.71 -39.45
N THR A 519 21.74 -2.67 -39.36
CA THR A 519 21.31 -1.30 -39.11
C THR A 519 20.50 -0.75 -40.28
N GLU A 520 20.91 -1.00 -41.53
CA GLU A 520 20.12 -0.64 -42.72
C GLU A 520 18.81 -1.43 -42.83
N ARG A 521 18.79 -2.74 -42.51
CA ARG A 521 17.55 -3.54 -42.53
C ARG A 521 16.54 -3.11 -41.48
N VAL A 522 16.99 -2.60 -40.33
CA VAL A 522 16.12 -2.07 -39.27
C VAL A 522 15.55 -0.70 -39.69
N ILE A 523 16.35 0.16 -40.32
CA ILE A 523 15.90 1.46 -40.83
C ILE A 523 14.90 1.29 -41.99
N TYR A 524 15.16 0.36 -42.93
CA TYR A 524 14.27 0.10 -44.07
C TYR A 524 12.94 -0.56 -43.67
N ARG A 525 12.93 -1.39 -42.62
CA ARG A 525 11.69 -1.97 -42.05
C ARG A 525 10.86 -0.97 -41.24
N LEU A 526 11.48 0.08 -40.71
CA LEU A 526 10.78 1.15 -39.99
C LEU A 526 10.17 2.19 -40.95
N GLN A 527 10.75 2.39 -42.14
CA GLN A 527 10.19 3.28 -43.18
C GLN A 527 9.07 2.63 -44.01
N SER A 528 8.95 1.30 -44.03
CA SER A 528 7.90 0.57 -44.77
C SER A 528 6.66 0.23 -43.93
N ALA A 529 6.64 0.61 -42.65
CA ALA A 529 5.54 0.36 -41.71
C ALA A 529 4.76 1.63 -41.30
N SER A 530 5.03 2.77 -41.94
CA SER A 530 4.17 3.97 -42.00
C SER A 530 3.34 3.95 -43.27
#